data_AF-A0A6H1R418-F1
#
_entry.id   AF-A0A6H1R418-F1
#
_cell.length_a   1.000
_cell.length_b   1.000
_cell.length_c   1.000
_cell.angle_alpha   90.00
_cell.angle_beta   90.00
_cell.angle_gamma   90.00
#
_symmetry.space_group_name_H-M   'P 1'
#
loop_
_entity.id
_entity.type
_entity.pdbx_description
1 polymer ?
#
loop_
_entity_poly.entity_id
_entity_poly.type
_entity_poly.pdbx_seq_one_letter_code
_entity_poly.pdbx_strand_id
1 'polypeptide(L)'
;MGMSLAPPRKAFRVKKISHERSRRNISQGRRRVADRHAMAGRWGVRDKPVFSAGGVHYEVGDTTDVTGFGGLPALHELVTKLGLVTEIDQRLRLLVRHLPYHESDHVLNLAYNVATGGKRLEDIERLRHDVAYMNALGADLIPDPTMAGDFCRRFAEADVVTLMEAINAVRPRLWQGRGRDLLGPVAYLDIDGTHAPTDGQRKQGIGLSYKGIWGYGPLIISLANTRETLYLVNRPANVPSHTGAAEWIDKSIELVTPHAPRVCLRGDTDFSLTEHFDSWAAKVDFVFGMDAMPGLRAPKRCPPRRGGRWPASRSTRRRPDRPAPAAPTTNSGS
;
A
#
# COMPACT_ATOMS: atom_id res chain seq x y z
N MET A 1 22.94 37.35 46.94
CA MET A 1 22.37 36.71 45.74
C MET A 1 23.50 35.99 45.00
N GLY A 2 23.69 34.70 45.27
CA GLY A 2 24.68 33.89 44.56
C GLY A 2 24.03 33.26 43.32
N MET A 3 24.38 33.75 42.13
CA MET A 3 24.01 33.10 40.86
C MET A 3 24.91 31.88 40.64
N SER A 4 24.31 30.69 40.73
CA SER A 4 24.92 29.44 40.30
C SER A 4 25.05 29.43 38.77
N LEU A 5 26.27 29.52 38.25
CA LEU A 5 26.59 29.31 36.84
C LEU A 5 26.41 27.83 36.48
N ALA A 6 25.56 27.56 35.49
CA ALA A 6 25.34 26.22 34.95
C ALA A 6 26.64 25.63 34.36
N PRO A 7 26.87 24.29 34.44
CA PRO A 7 28.09 23.69 33.94
C PRO A 7 28.18 23.78 32.40
N PRO A 8 29.38 23.90 31.82
CA PRO A 8 29.55 24.00 30.38
C PRO A 8 29.10 22.71 29.70
N ARG A 9 28.23 22.84 28.69
CA ARG A 9 27.81 21.73 27.82
C ARG A 9 29.06 21.08 27.21
N LYS A 10 29.32 19.81 27.56
CA LYS A 10 30.41 19.01 26.95
C LYS A 10 30.17 18.91 25.44
N ALA A 11 31.01 19.56 24.65
CA ALA A 11 30.99 19.47 23.19
C ALA A 11 31.24 18.01 22.75
N PHE A 12 30.45 17.53 21.79
CA PHE A 12 30.61 16.21 21.19
C PHE A 12 31.98 16.13 20.49
N ARG A 13 32.96 15.46 21.12
CA ARG A 13 34.32 15.30 20.58
C ARG A 13 34.31 14.18 19.52
N VAL A 14 34.33 14.57 18.25
CA VAL A 14 34.53 13.64 17.13
C VAL A 14 36.03 13.46 16.91
N LYS A 15 36.53 12.21 16.92
CA LYS A 15 37.87 11.90 16.39
C LYS A 15 37.85 12.13 14.87
N LYS A 16 38.50 13.19 14.41
CA LYS A 16 38.57 13.51 12.98
C LYS A 16 39.57 12.57 12.31
N ILE A 17 39.13 11.81 11.31
CA ILE A 17 40.02 11.05 10.44
C ILE A 17 40.90 11.99 9.60
N SER A 18 42.11 11.56 9.24
CA SER A 18 42.99 12.35 8.38
C SER A 18 42.39 12.53 6.98
N HIS A 19 42.73 13.63 6.30
CA HIS A 19 42.27 13.90 4.93
C HIS A 19 42.72 12.81 3.95
N GLU A 20 43.91 12.24 4.13
CA GLU A 20 44.41 11.12 3.32
C GLU A 20 43.58 9.85 3.52
N ARG A 21 43.27 9.51 4.78
CA ARG A 21 42.41 8.36 5.11
C ARG A 21 41.02 8.55 4.53
N SER A 22 40.44 9.76 4.64
CA SER A 22 39.15 10.09 4.02
C SER A 22 39.18 9.94 2.49
N ARG A 23 40.20 10.46 1.80
CA ARG A 23 40.34 10.33 0.34
C ARG A 23 40.49 8.86 -0.09
N ARG A 24 41.27 8.07 0.65
CA ARG A 24 41.43 6.63 0.41
C ARG A 24 40.11 5.87 0.59
N ASN A 25 39.35 6.21 1.62
CA ASN A 25 38.04 5.62 1.88
C ASN A 25 37.05 5.94 0.74
N ILE A 26 37.00 7.20 0.28
CA ILE A 26 36.15 7.60 -0.83
C ILE A 26 36.55 6.88 -2.13
N SER A 27 37.85 6.75 -2.41
CA SER A 27 38.31 6.05 -3.63
C SER A 27 38.03 4.55 -3.57
N GLN A 28 38.16 3.92 -2.41
CA GLN A 28 37.74 2.53 -2.19
C GLN A 28 36.23 2.35 -2.38
N GLY A 29 35.41 3.25 -1.82
CA GLY A 29 33.96 3.23 -2.02
C GLY A 29 33.57 3.35 -3.49
N ARG A 30 34.16 4.29 -4.22
CA ARG A 30 33.94 4.45 -5.67
C ARG A 30 34.34 3.22 -6.47
N ARG A 31 35.45 2.55 -6.12
CA ARG A 31 35.86 1.28 -6.75
C ARG A 31 34.84 0.18 -6.51
N ARG A 32 34.38 -0.01 -5.27
CA ARG A 32 33.34 -1.01 -4.94
C ARG A 32 32.05 -0.79 -5.75
N VAL A 33 31.61 0.47 -5.89
CA VAL A 33 30.46 0.79 -6.73
C VAL A 33 30.74 0.44 -8.19
N ALA A 34 31.89 0.85 -8.74
CA ALA A 34 32.26 0.53 -10.11
C ALA A 34 32.33 -0.99 -10.36
N ASP A 35 32.91 -1.75 -9.43
CA ASP A 35 33.02 -3.20 -9.50
C ASP A 35 31.62 -3.86 -9.52
N ARG A 36 30.68 -3.38 -8.69
CA ARG A 36 29.28 -3.85 -8.68
C ARG A 36 28.57 -3.53 -9.99
N HIS A 37 28.73 -2.31 -10.50
CA HIS A 37 28.15 -1.93 -11.79
C HIS A 37 28.77 -2.71 -12.96
N ALA A 38 30.04 -3.12 -12.87
CA ALA A 38 30.69 -3.96 -13.88
C ALA A 38 30.10 -5.38 -13.96
N MET A 39 29.35 -5.82 -12.93
CA MET A 39 28.60 -7.08 -12.95
C MET A 39 27.34 -6.98 -13.82
N ALA A 40 26.83 -5.78 -14.09
CA ALA A 40 25.65 -5.59 -14.94
C ALA A 40 25.87 -6.24 -16.31
N GLY A 41 24.90 -7.06 -16.74
CA GLY A 41 24.98 -7.83 -17.98
C GLY A 41 25.86 -9.08 -17.94
N ARG A 42 26.54 -9.38 -16.82
CA ARG A 42 27.38 -10.58 -16.64
C ARG A 42 26.78 -11.61 -15.67
N TRP A 43 25.49 -11.46 -15.35
CA TRP A 43 24.79 -12.32 -14.42
C TRP A 43 24.38 -13.64 -15.08
N GLY A 44 24.41 -14.73 -14.30
CA GLY A 44 23.78 -16.01 -14.61
C GLY A 44 22.42 -16.14 -13.93
N VAL A 45 21.59 -17.08 -14.40
CA VAL A 45 20.26 -17.33 -13.84
C VAL A 45 20.41 -17.69 -12.36
N ARG A 46 19.54 -17.13 -11.51
CA ARG A 46 19.56 -17.40 -10.07
C ARG A 46 18.26 -18.07 -9.62
N ASP A 47 18.40 -19.10 -8.79
CA ASP A 47 17.25 -19.80 -8.19
C ASP A 47 16.67 -19.06 -6.97
N LYS A 48 17.37 -18.04 -6.47
CA LYS A 48 17.00 -17.26 -5.29
C LYS A 48 17.05 -15.76 -5.58
N PRO A 49 16.23 -14.95 -4.89
CA PRO A 49 16.28 -13.49 -4.97
C PRO A 49 17.66 -12.93 -4.62
N VAL A 50 17.96 -11.76 -5.19
CA VAL A 50 19.22 -11.04 -4.95
C VAL A 50 19.24 -10.41 -3.56
N PHE A 51 18.11 -9.87 -3.10
CA PHE A 51 18.00 -9.38 -1.73
C PHE A 51 18.07 -10.55 -0.75
N SER A 52 19.03 -10.47 0.16
CA SER A 52 19.20 -11.47 1.19
C SER A 52 19.23 -10.80 2.55
N ALA A 53 18.60 -11.44 3.54
CA ALA A 53 18.72 -11.02 4.94
C ALA A 53 20.16 -11.28 5.39
N GLY A 54 21.06 -10.35 5.05
CA GLY A 54 22.46 -10.38 5.47
C GLY A 54 22.56 -10.15 6.98
N GLY A 55 23.62 -10.70 7.59
CA GLY A 55 23.96 -10.37 8.97
C GLY A 55 24.38 -8.90 9.06
N VAL A 56 23.46 -8.03 9.44
CA VAL A 56 23.77 -6.61 9.61
C VAL A 56 24.42 -6.40 10.98
N HIS A 57 25.72 -6.10 10.94
CA HIS A 57 26.47 -5.69 12.11
C HIS A 57 26.32 -4.19 12.34
N TYR A 58 25.58 -3.81 13.37
CA TYR A 58 25.52 -2.43 13.84
C TYR A 58 26.72 -2.17 14.74
N GLU A 59 27.62 -1.29 14.32
CA GLU A 59 28.80 -0.90 15.10
C GLU A 59 28.77 0.60 15.42
N VAL A 60 29.06 0.95 16.67
CA VAL A 60 29.23 2.34 17.11
C VAL A 60 30.72 2.66 17.13
N GLY A 61 31.26 3.07 15.99
CA GLY A 61 32.64 3.54 15.87
C GLY A 61 33.44 2.89 14.74
N ASP A 62 34.32 3.71 14.14
CA ASP A 62 35.40 3.38 13.20
C ASP A 62 35.11 2.66 11.86
N THR A 63 33.89 2.23 11.57
CA THR A 63 33.52 1.74 10.22
C THR A 63 33.33 2.86 9.19
N THR A 64 33.74 2.59 7.96
CA THR A 64 33.83 3.56 6.85
C THR A 64 32.51 3.76 6.10
N ASP A 65 31.60 2.79 6.19
CA ASP A 65 30.38 2.74 5.39
C ASP A 65 29.19 3.08 6.29
N VAL A 66 28.64 4.29 6.14
CA VAL A 66 27.53 4.81 6.93
C VAL A 66 26.31 5.01 6.03
N THR A 67 25.15 4.54 6.46
CA THR A 67 23.88 4.82 5.80
C THR A 67 22.92 5.56 6.74
N GLY A 68 22.09 6.44 6.18
CA GLY A 68 21.00 7.09 6.90
C GLY A 68 19.80 6.18 7.18
N PHE A 69 19.82 4.95 6.66
CA PHE A 69 18.67 4.04 6.62
C PHE A 69 18.82 2.84 7.56
N GLY A 70 19.21 3.08 8.82
CA GLY A 70 19.49 2.01 9.79
C GLY A 70 18.31 1.07 10.11
N GLY A 71 17.07 1.48 9.85
CA GLY A 71 15.88 0.64 10.02
C GLY A 71 15.59 -0.31 8.85
N LEU A 72 16.23 -0.11 7.69
CA LEU A 72 15.99 -0.90 6.48
C LEU A 72 16.34 -2.39 6.65
N PRO A 73 17.48 -2.78 7.26
CA PRO A 73 17.77 -4.18 7.56
C PRO A 73 16.68 -4.86 8.37
N ALA A 74 16.20 -4.21 9.44
CA ALA A 74 15.16 -4.75 10.30
C ALA A 74 13.83 -4.92 9.53
N LEU A 75 13.51 -3.99 8.63
CA LEU A 75 12.35 -4.12 7.74
C LEU A 75 12.52 -5.30 6.78
N HIS A 76 13.68 -5.45 6.15
CA HIS A 76 13.96 -6.56 5.23
C HIS A 76 13.95 -7.92 5.94
N GLU A 77 14.52 -7.99 7.14
CA GLU A 77 14.50 -9.18 7.98
C GLU A 77 13.06 -9.55 8.38
N LEU A 78 12.23 -8.56 8.74
CA LEU A 78 10.82 -8.78 9.05
C LEU A 78 10.06 -9.42 7.88
N VAL A 79 10.14 -8.82 6.69
CA VAL A 79 9.39 -9.34 5.52
C VAL A 79 9.91 -10.70 5.08
N THR A 80 11.21 -10.96 5.22
CA THR A 80 11.81 -12.26 4.93
C THR A 80 11.34 -13.32 5.92
N LYS A 81 11.34 -13.02 7.24
CA LYS A 81 10.86 -13.95 8.28
C LYS A 81 9.37 -14.23 8.22
N LEU A 82 8.57 -13.26 7.78
CA LEU A 82 7.14 -13.47 7.52
C LEU A 82 6.89 -14.35 6.29
N GLY A 83 7.89 -14.49 5.41
CA GLY A 83 7.80 -15.25 4.17
C GLY A 83 7.24 -14.45 2.99
N LEU A 84 7.21 -13.11 3.08
CA LEU A 84 6.63 -12.26 2.03
C LEU A 84 7.38 -12.41 0.70
N VAL A 85 8.71 -12.48 0.76
CA VAL A 85 9.57 -12.71 -0.41
C VAL A 85 9.12 -13.98 -1.14
N THR A 86 8.98 -15.07 -0.40
CA THR A 86 8.55 -16.36 -0.92
C THR A 86 7.14 -16.34 -1.48
N GLU A 87 6.17 -15.71 -0.80
CA GLU A 87 4.80 -15.61 -1.30
C GLU A 87 4.71 -14.81 -2.61
N ILE A 88 5.51 -13.73 -2.74
CA ILE A 88 5.57 -12.95 -3.98
C ILE A 88 6.10 -13.81 -5.13
N ASP A 89 7.27 -14.45 -4.95
CA ASP A 89 7.91 -15.22 -6.03
C ASP A 89 7.15 -16.50 -6.42
N GLN A 90 6.31 -17.02 -5.52
CA GLN A 90 5.45 -18.16 -5.81
C GLN A 90 4.20 -17.76 -6.62
N ARG A 91 3.56 -16.65 -6.26
CA ARG A 91 2.27 -16.24 -6.81
C ARG A 91 2.39 -15.32 -8.03
N LEU A 92 3.37 -14.43 -8.03
CA LEU A 92 3.55 -13.43 -9.08
C LEU A 92 4.58 -13.96 -10.11
N ARG A 93 4.16 -14.06 -11.38
CA ARG A 93 4.98 -14.57 -12.48
C ARG A 93 4.97 -13.60 -13.65
N LEU A 94 5.81 -12.56 -13.55
CA LEU A 94 5.92 -11.49 -14.55
C LEU A 94 7.19 -11.61 -15.40
N LEU A 95 8.21 -12.27 -14.84
CA LEU A 95 9.50 -12.46 -15.49
C LEU A 95 9.57 -13.83 -16.15
N VAL A 96 10.02 -13.86 -17.40
CA VAL A 96 10.26 -15.12 -18.13
C VAL A 96 11.54 -15.79 -17.64
N ARG A 97 12.52 -15.00 -17.20
CA ARG A 97 13.81 -15.47 -16.69
C ARG A 97 14.26 -14.60 -15.51
N HIS A 98 14.78 -15.24 -14.48
CA HIS A 98 15.33 -14.58 -13.29
C HIS A 98 16.83 -14.34 -13.46
N LEU A 99 17.18 -13.22 -14.12
CA LEU A 99 18.55 -12.90 -14.52
C LEU A 99 18.94 -11.45 -14.16
N PRO A 100 19.46 -11.17 -12.95
CA PRO A 100 19.53 -12.05 -11.77
C PRO A 100 18.28 -11.96 -10.86
N TYR A 101 17.36 -11.03 -11.15
CA TYR A 101 16.32 -10.62 -10.21
C TYR A 101 15.06 -11.47 -10.28
N HIS A 102 14.42 -11.63 -9.13
CA HIS A 102 13.09 -12.19 -8.96
C HIS A 102 12.02 -11.08 -8.84
N GLU A 103 10.75 -11.45 -8.95
CA GLU A 103 9.63 -10.52 -8.76
C GLU A 103 9.70 -9.78 -7.42
N SER A 104 10.04 -10.51 -6.34
CA SER A 104 10.21 -9.95 -5.00
C SER A 104 11.33 -8.91 -4.93
N ASP A 105 12.45 -9.09 -5.64
CA ASP A 105 13.54 -8.10 -5.71
C ASP A 105 13.02 -6.77 -6.27
N HIS A 106 12.23 -6.81 -7.34
CA HIS A 106 11.67 -5.60 -7.94
C HIS A 106 10.62 -4.94 -7.04
N VAL A 107 9.70 -5.72 -6.47
CA VAL A 107 8.66 -5.20 -5.57
C VAL A 107 9.29 -4.56 -4.33
N LEU A 108 10.23 -5.24 -3.69
CA LEU A 108 10.91 -4.72 -2.50
C LEU A 108 11.80 -3.52 -2.85
N ASN A 109 12.44 -3.49 -4.02
CA ASN A 109 13.25 -2.34 -4.43
C ASN A 109 12.40 -1.07 -4.55
N LEU A 110 11.19 -1.17 -5.12
CA LEU A 110 10.23 -0.06 -5.18
C LEU A 110 9.78 0.37 -3.78
N ALA A 111 9.45 -0.58 -2.91
CA ALA A 111 9.02 -0.30 -1.54
C ALA A 111 10.14 0.37 -0.71
N TYR A 112 11.38 -0.11 -0.85
CA TYR A 112 12.53 0.43 -0.13
C TYR A 112 12.95 1.80 -0.66
N ASN A 113 12.80 2.06 -1.96
CA ASN A 113 12.96 3.40 -2.50
C ASN A 113 12.02 4.40 -1.80
N VAL A 114 10.74 4.06 -1.64
CA VAL A 114 9.79 4.91 -0.91
C VAL A 114 10.15 5.00 0.59
N ALA A 115 10.46 3.88 1.24
CA ALA A 115 10.81 3.84 2.66
C ALA A 115 12.06 4.65 3.00
N THR A 116 12.96 4.83 2.04
CA THR A 116 14.18 5.64 2.16
C THR A 116 13.99 7.09 1.68
N GLY A 117 12.76 7.50 1.39
CA GLY A 117 12.38 8.87 1.05
C GLY A 117 12.44 9.21 -0.45
N GLY A 118 12.64 8.21 -1.31
CA GLY A 118 12.51 8.34 -2.75
C GLY A 118 11.08 8.69 -3.16
N LYS A 119 10.95 9.50 -4.21
CA LYS A 119 9.67 9.98 -4.77
C LYS A 119 9.48 9.54 -6.22
N ARG A 120 10.56 9.17 -6.91
CA ARG A 120 10.55 8.76 -8.31
C ARG A 120 11.40 7.50 -8.51
N LEU A 121 11.26 6.85 -9.67
CA LEU A 121 12.04 5.67 -10.00
C LEU A 121 13.53 5.98 -10.14
N GLU A 122 13.86 7.19 -10.63
CA GLU A 122 15.24 7.63 -10.81
C GLU A 122 16.00 7.75 -9.47
N ASP A 123 15.29 7.92 -8.35
CA ASP A 123 15.90 7.96 -7.01
C ASP A 123 16.55 6.63 -6.64
N ILE A 124 16.14 5.52 -7.28
CA ILE A 124 16.81 4.21 -7.14
C ILE A 124 18.28 4.29 -7.55
N GLU A 125 18.64 5.16 -8.50
CA GLU A 125 20.03 5.29 -8.94
C GLU A 125 20.93 5.81 -7.81
N ARG A 126 20.39 6.66 -6.92
CA ARG A 126 21.12 7.08 -5.72
C ARG A 126 21.40 5.89 -4.80
N LEU A 127 20.43 4.99 -4.63
CA LEU A 127 20.57 3.78 -3.80
C LEU A 127 21.55 2.78 -4.41
N ARG A 128 21.63 2.70 -5.74
CA ARG A 128 22.63 1.88 -6.47
C ARG A 128 24.07 2.31 -6.25
N HIS A 129 24.29 3.57 -5.90
CA HIS A 129 25.61 4.11 -5.57
C HIS A 129 25.92 4.07 -4.06
N ASP A 130 24.98 3.61 -3.23
CA ASP A 130 25.17 3.51 -1.77
C ASP A 130 25.62 2.09 -1.39
N VAL A 131 26.93 1.95 -1.12
CA VAL A 131 27.55 0.69 -0.72
C VAL A 131 26.96 0.17 0.60
N ALA A 132 26.71 1.06 1.56
CA ALA A 132 26.17 0.69 2.86
C ALA A 132 24.73 0.20 2.75
N TYR A 133 23.91 0.84 1.91
CA TYR A 133 22.55 0.39 1.59
C TYR A 133 22.54 -1.03 0.98
N MET A 134 23.37 -1.27 -0.03
CA MET A 134 23.45 -2.57 -0.67
C MET A 134 23.97 -3.66 0.28
N ASN A 135 24.96 -3.35 1.12
CA ASN A 135 25.43 -4.26 2.17
C ASN A 135 24.33 -4.60 3.18
N ALA A 136 23.54 -3.59 3.57
CA ALA A 136 22.39 -3.75 4.46
C ALA A 136 21.32 -4.70 3.91
N LEU A 137 21.18 -4.79 2.59
CA LEU A 137 20.26 -5.71 1.91
C LEU A 137 20.93 -7.01 1.42
N GLY A 138 22.20 -7.23 1.77
CA GLY A 138 22.96 -8.39 1.29
C GLY A 138 22.99 -8.50 -0.24
N ALA A 139 22.91 -7.37 -0.94
CA ALA A 139 22.74 -7.30 -2.39
C ALA A 139 24.04 -6.84 -3.07
N ASP A 140 24.43 -7.53 -4.13
CA ASP A 140 25.57 -7.15 -4.96
C ASP A 140 25.25 -5.91 -5.80
N LEU A 141 24.07 -5.88 -6.42
CA LEU A 141 23.56 -4.76 -7.21
C LEU A 141 22.03 -4.84 -7.19
N ILE A 142 21.35 -3.71 -7.03
CA ILE A 142 19.88 -3.64 -7.04
C ILE A 142 19.37 -3.31 -8.46
N PRO A 143 18.11 -3.66 -8.80
CA PRO A 143 17.50 -3.30 -10.08
C PRO A 143 17.60 -1.79 -10.36
N ASP A 144 17.94 -1.42 -11.59
CA ASP A 144 18.05 -0.01 -11.99
C ASP A 144 16.68 0.64 -12.28
N PRO A 145 16.61 1.98 -12.34
CA PRO A 145 15.35 2.69 -12.60
C PRO A 145 14.63 2.25 -13.89
N THR A 146 15.38 1.92 -14.94
CA THR A 146 14.81 1.49 -16.23
C THR A 146 14.20 0.11 -16.08
N MET A 147 14.92 -0.81 -15.44
CA MET A 147 14.42 -2.15 -15.12
C MET A 147 13.19 -2.10 -14.21
N ALA A 148 13.15 -1.20 -13.23
CA ALA A 148 11.97 -0.98 -12.39
C ALA A 148 10.78 -0.47 -13.21
N GLY A 149 11.01 0.47 -14.14
CA GLY A 149 9.97 0.96 -15.06
C GLY A 149 9.45 -0.13 -15.99
N ASP A 150 10.34 -0.96 -16.54
CA ASP A 150 9.98 -2.10 -17.39
C ASP A 150 9.20 -3.17 -16.63
N PHE A 151 9.57 -3.43 -15.37
CA PHE A 151 8.84 -4.32 -14.48
C PHE A 151 7.42 -3.82 -14.22
N CYS A 152 7.25 -2.55 -13.88
CA CYS A 152 5.93 -1.95 -13.66
C CYS A 152 5.01 -2.05 -14.89
N ARG A 153 5.55 -1.91 -16.10
CA ARG A 153 4.77 -1.99 -17.35
C ARG A 153 4.27 -3.40 -17.69
N ARG A 154 4.74 -4.43 -16.99
CA ARG A 154 4.30 -5.82 -17.18
C ARG A 154 3.02 -6.16 -16.41
N PHE A 155 2.64 -5.37 -15.41
CA PHE A 155 1.45 -5.64 -14.61
C PHE A 155 0.17 -5.44 -15.41
N ALA A 156 -0.70 -6.44 -15.35
CA ALA A 156 -2.13 -6.28 -15.55
C ALA A 156 -2.84 -6.05 -14.19
N GLU A 157 -4.12 -5.70 -14.24
CA GLU A 157 -4.94 -5.50 -13.03
C GLU A 157 -4.97 -6.76 -12.15
N ALA A 158 -5.13 -7.94 -12.75
CA ALA A 158 -5.11 -9.22 -12.04
C ALA A 158 -3.78 -9.50 -11.32
N ASP A 159 -2.66 -9.04 -11.88
CA ASP A 159 -1.34 -9.19 -11.25
C ASP A 159 -1.21 -8.29 -10.01
N VAL A 160 -1.80 -7.09 -10.05
CA VAL A 160 -1.87 -6.19 -8.89
C VAL A 160 -2.71 -6.83 -7.78
N VAL A 161 -3.84 -7.45 -8.13
CA VAL A 161 -4.65 -8.21 -7.17
C VAL A 161 -3.85 -9.38 -6.58
N THR A 162 -3.15 -10.13 -7.42
CA THR A 162 -2.30 -11.24 -6.99
C THR A 162 -1.22 -10.78 -6.02
N LEU A 163 -0.62 -9.62 -6.26
CA LEU A 163 0.35 -9.03 -5.35
C LEU A 163 -0.29 -8.62 -4.00
N MET A 164 -1.49 -8.01 -4.01
CA MET A 164 -2.22 -7.72 -2.77
C MET A 164 -2.53 -9.00 -1.98
N GLU A 165 -2.95 -10.07 -2.65
CA GLU A 165 -3.21 -11.37 -2.03
C GLU A 165 -1.92 -12.01 -1.48
N ALA A 166 -0.79 -11.88 -2.17
CA ALA A 166 0.51 -12.35 -1.66
C ALA A 166 0.91 -11.61 -0.37
N ILE A 167 0.68 -10.29 -0.32
CA ILE A 167 0.95 -9.47 0.87
C ILE A 167 -0.02 -9.86 2.01
N ASN A 168 -1.30 -10.05 1.72
CA ASN A 168 -2.29 -10.40 2.73
C ASN A 168 -2.10 -11.82 3.28
N ALA A 169 -1.59 -12.75 2.46
CA ALA A 169 -1.34 -14.13 2.87
C ALA A 169 -0.34 -14.28 4.03
N VAL A 170 0.61 -13.34 4.19
CA VAL A 170 1.57 -13.41 5.30
C VAL A 170 1.07 -12.79 6.60
N ARG A 171 0.02 -11.94 6.55
CA ARG A 171 -0.49 -11.20 7.72
C ARG A 171 -1.07 -12.12 8.81
N PRO A 172 -1.80 -13.21 8.51
CA PRO A 172 -2.25 -14.16 9.53
C PRO A 172 -1.14 -14.65 10.46
N ARG A 173 0.09 -14.86 9.97
CA ARG A 173 1.23 -15.27 10.80
C ARG A 173 1.61 -14.19 11.81
N LEU A 174 1.54 -12.92 11.40
CA LEU A 174 1.78 -11.78 12.29
C LEU A 174 0.69 -11.70 13.37
N TRP A 175 -0.58 -11.82 12.98
CA TRP A 175 -1.73 -11.72 13.89
C TRP A 175 -1.85 -12.88 14.86
N GLN A 176 -1.43 -14.10 14.48
CA GLN A 176 -1.38 -15.24 15.38
C GLN A 176 -0.19 -15.18 16.35
N GLY A 177 0.87 -14.49 15.96
CA GLY A 177 2.06 -14.27 16.76
C GLY A 177 2.03 -12.92 17.49
N ARG A 178 3.01 -12.07 17.16
CA ARG A 178 3.28 -10.81 17.88
C ARG A 178 2.19 -9.75 17.75
N GLY A 179 1.36 -9.83 16.71
CA GLY A 179 0.26 -8.90 16.46
C GLY A 179 -1.05 -9.26 17.13
N ARG A 180 -1.13 -10.40 17.84
CA ARG A 180 -2.38 -10.89 18.43
C ARG A 180 -3.02 -9.88 19.38
N ASP A 181 -2.21 -9.33 20.28
CA ASP A 181 -2.68 -8.39 21.29
C ASP A 181 -3.13 -7.06 20.68
N LEU A 182 -2.60 -6.70 19.50
CA LEU A 182 -3.00 -5.49 18.78
C LEU A 182 -4.42 -5.58 18.23
N LEU A 183 -4.87 -6.78 17.80
CA LEU A 183 -6.23 -6.99 17.33
C LEU A 183 -7.27 -6.75 18.44
N GLY A 184 -6.90 -7.02 19.70
CA GLY A 184 -7.78 -6.80 20.84
C GLY A 184 -9.11 -7.55 20.75
N PRO A 185 -10.16 -7.09 21.46
CA PRO A 185 -11.47 -7.74 21.46
C PRO A 185 -12.28 -7.48 20.19
N VAL A 186 -11.97 -6.40 19.45
CA VAL A 186 -12.64 -6.00 18.21
C VAL A 186 -11.59 -5.52 17.22
N ALA A 187 -11.57 -6.15 16.05
CA ALA A 187 -10.80 -5.70 14.89
C ALA A 187 -11.61 -4.73 14.05
N TYR A 188 -11.09 -3.53 13.82
CA TYR A 188 -11.74 -2.47 13.06
C TYR A 188 -11.21 -2.42 11.62
N LEU A 189 -12.11 -2.60 10.66
CA LEU A 189 -11.83 -2.41 9.24
C LEU A 189 -12.31 -1.01 8.83
N ASP A 190 -11.35 -0.13 8.55
CA ASP A 190 -11.62 1.23 8.08
C ASP A 190 -11.65 1.25 6.55
N ILE A 191 -12.74 1.77 6.01
CA ILE A 191 -13.00 1.88 4.58
C ILE A 191 -13.06 3.35 4.24
N ASP A 192 -12.16 3.79 3.36
CA ASP A 192 -12.05 5.19 2.99
C ASP A 192 -11.71 5.37 1.51
N GLY A 193 -12.17 6.49 0.93
CA GLY A 193 -11.80 6.94 -0.41
C GLY A 193 -10.92 8.17 -0.30
N THR A 194 -9.74 8.16 -0.92
CA THR A 194 -8.87 9.34 -0.93
C THR A 194 -8.63 9.86 -2.35
N HIS A 195 -8.16 11.09 -2.46
CA HIS A 195 -7.84 11.71 -3.75
C HIS A 195 -6.32 11.78 -3.94
N ALA A 196 -5.85 11.18 -5.02
CA ALA A 196 -4.44 11.20 -5.41
C ALA A 196 -4.28 12.09 -6.65
N PRO A 197 -3.98 13.40 -6.46
CA PRO A 197 -3.85 14.33 -7.58
C PRO A 197 -2.62 14.00 -8.44
N THR A 198 -2.68 14.33 -9.73
CA THR A 198 -1.57 14.14 -10.65
C THR A 198 -1.55 15.24 -11.72
N ASP A 199 -0.36 15.75 -12.01
CA ASP A 199 -0.15 16.70 -13.11
C ASP A 199 -0.05 15.99 -14.48
N GLY A 200 0.06 14.66 -14.47
CA GLY A 200 0.17 13.84 -15.69
C GLY A 200 -1.17 13.64 -16.40
N GLN A 201 -1.54 14.59 -17.27
CA GLN A 201 -2.83 14.62 -18.00
C GLN A 201 -3.07 13.44 -18.97
N ARG A 202 -2.02 12.66 -19.31
CA ARG A 202 -2.11 11.49 -20.20
C ARG A 202 -1.92 10.16 -19.47
N LYS A 203 -1.88 10.17 -18.14
CA LYS A 203 -1.80 8.92 -17.37
C LYS A 203 -3.10 8.13 -17.55
N GLN A 204 -2.96 6.84 -17.86
CA GLN A 204 -4.10 5.94 -17.98
C GLN A 204 -4.87 5.87 -16.65
N GLY A 205 -6.20 5.86 -16.74
CA GLY A 205 -7.09 5.68 -15.59
C GLY A 205 -7.30 6.92 -14.70
N ILE A 206 -6.76 8.09 -15.05
CA ILE A 206 -7.07 9.33 -14.33
C ILE A 206 -8.47 9.83 -14.70
N GLY A 207 -9.10 10.55 -13.78
CA GLY A 207 -10.37 11.25 -14.00
C GLY A 207 -10.32 12.68 -13.47
N LEU A 208 -11.21 13.53 -13.96
CA LEU A 208 -11.41 14.88 -13.43
C LEU A 208 -12.43 14.84 -12.30
N SER A 209 -11.99 15.09 -11.06
CA SER A 209 -12.89 15.14 -9.91
C SER A 209 -13.89 16.30 -10.02
N TYR A 210 -14.97 16.25 -9.23
CA TYR A 210 -15.96 17.33 -9.16
C TYR A 210 -15.36 18.68 -8.72
N LYS A 211 -14.20 18.66 -8.05
CA LYS A 211 -13.42 19.85 -7.65
C LYS A 211 -12.54 20.41 -8.78
N GLY A 212 -12.58 19.83 -9.98
CA GLY A 212 -11.73 20.21 -11.10
C GLY A 212 -10.28 19.75 -10.98
N ILE A 213 -10.00 18.76 -10.14
CA ILE A 213 -8.64 18.23 -9.93
C ILE A 213 -8.49 16.90 -10.67
N TRP A 214 -7.48 16.81 -11.55
CA TRP A 214 -7.10 15.57 -12.22
C TRP A 214 -6.38 14.62 -11.26
N GLY A 215 -6.81 13.36 -11.23
CA GLY A 215 -6.25 12.40 -10.29
C GLY A 215 -6.87 11.02 -10.34
N TYR A 216 -6.49 10.22 -9.36
CA TYR A 216 -7.15 8.98 -8.98
C TYR A 216 -7.99 9.18 -7.71
N GLY A 217 -9.02 8.35 -7.55
CA GLY A 217 -9.84 8.22 -6.35
C GLY A 217 -9.65 6.85 -5.68
N PRO A 218 -8.44 6.52 -5.19
CA PRO A 218 -8.17 5.21 -4.61
C PRO A 218 -9.10 4.88 -3.44
N LEU A 219 -9.60 3.64 -3.46
CA LEU A 219 -10.24 2.99 -2.32
C LEU A 219 -9.14 2.38 -1.44
N ILE A 220 -9.23 2.62 -0.14
CA ILE A 220 -8.33 2.07 0.87
C ILE A 220 -9.17 1.30 1.89
N ILE A 221 -8.80 0.05 2.12
CA ILE A 221 -9.32 -0.72 3.26
C ILE A 221 -8.14 -1.06 4.17
N SER A 222 -8.25 -0.68 5.43
CA SER A 222 -7.18 -0.85 6.41
C SER A 222 -7.67 -1.50 7.70
N LEU A 223 -6.80 -2.26 8.33
CA LEU A 223 -7.00 -2.80 9.67
C LEU A 223 -6.47 -1.76 10.67
N ALA A 224 -7.37 -1.02 11.32
CA ALA A 224 -7.02 0.14 12.13
C ALA A 224 -6.15 -0.22 13.35
N ASN A 225 -6.40 -1.39 13.92
CA ASN A 225 -5.70 -1.94 15.08
C ASN A 225 -4.18 -2.01 14.88
N THR A 226 -3.76 -2.47 13.70
CA THR A 226 -2.35 -2.67 13.33
C THR A 226 -1.84 -1.61 12.37
N ARG A 227 -2.73 -0.73 11.88
CA ARG A 227 -2.48 0.31 10.87
C ARG A 227 -1.98 -0.26 9.54
N GLU A 228 -2.47 -1.44 9.19
CA GLU A 228 -2.10 -2.15 7.98
C GLU A 228 -3.11 -1.88 6.86
N THR A 229 -2.65 -1.45 5.68
CA THR A 229 -3.50 -1.40 4.48
C THR A 229 -3.66 -2.80 3.92
N LEU A 230 -4.90 -3.32 3.93
CA LEU A 230 -5.22 -4.66 3.41
C LEU A 230 -5.41 -4.62 1.90
N TYR A 231 -6.17 -3.65 1.40
CA TYR A 231 -6.44 -3.50 -0.03
C TYR A 231 -6.36 -2.04 -0.45
N LEU A 232 -5.82 -1.83 -1.66
CA LEU A 232 -5.68 -0.52 -2.30
C LEU A 232 -6.12 -0.65 -3.76
N VAL A 233 -7.21 0.02 -4.12
CA VAL A 233 -7.79 -0.09 -5.46
C VAL A 233 -7.78 1.27 -6.12
N ASN A 234 -6.95 1.43 -7.15
CA ASN A 234 -6.90 2.66 -7.92
C ASN A 234 -8.13 2.77 -8.82
N ARG A 235 -8.79 3.93 -8.76
CA ARG A 235 -9.95 4.26 -9.58
C ARG A 235 -9.79 5.66 -10.17
N PRO A 236 -10.48 6.00 -11.26
CA PRO A 236 -10.52 7.38 -11.74
C PRO A 236 -11.10 8.33 -10.70
N ALA A 237 -10.61 9.57 -10.59
CA ALA A 237 -11.12 10.50 -9.57
C ALA A 237 -12.54 11.07 -9.82
N ASN A 238 -13.17 10.73 -10.94
CA ASN A 238 -14.53 11.14 -11.26
C ASN A 238 -15.59 10.10 -10.85
N VAL A 239 -15.20 9.02 -10.16
CA VAL A 239 -16.15 8.01 -9.66
C VAL A 239 -16.48 8.25 -8.18
N PRO A 240 -17.68 7.90 -7.72
CA PRO A 240 -18.04 7.91 -6.31
C PRO A 240 -17.12 7.03 -5.43
N SER A 241 -16.92 7.44 -4.17
CA SER A 241 -15.96 6.81 -3.24
C SER A 241 -16.28 5.34 -2.94
N HIS A 242 -17.53 4.91 -3.06
CA HIS A 242 -17.97 3.54 -2.80
C HIS A 242 -17.98 2.62 -4.02
N THR A 243 -17.73 3.14 -5.24
CA THR A 243 -17.83 2.33 -6.47
C THR A 243 -16.90 1.12 -6.41
N GLY A 244 -17.50 -0.08 -6.49
CA GLY A 244 -16.77 -1.36 -6.42
C GLY A 244 -16.24 -1.73 -5.02
N ALA A 245 -16.61 -1.01 -3.95
CA ALA A 245 -16.04 -1.23 -2.62
C ALA A 245 -16.50 -2.54 -1.98
N ALA A 246 -17.73 -2.99 -2.23
CA ALA A 246 -18.32 -4.15 -1.57
C ALA A 246 -17.48 -5.43 -1.71
N GLU A 247 -16.95 -5.72 -2.91
CA GLU A 247 -16.10 -6.90 -3.14
C GLU A 247 -14.85 -6.88 -2.24
N TRP A 248 -14.20 -5.72 -2.11
CA TRP A 248 -12.98 -5.57 -1.32
C TRP A 248 -13.28 -5.57 0.19
N ILE A 249 -14.44 -5.07 0.58
CA ILE A 249 -14.94 -5.18 1.96
C ILE A 249 -15.16 -6.65 2.31
N ASP A 250 -15.83 -7.41 1.44
CA ASP A 250 -16.09 -8.84 1.64
C ASP A 250 -14.79 -9.64 1.77
N LYS A 251 -13.81 -9.41 0.87
CA LYS A 251 -12.46 -10.00 0.99
C LYS A 251 -11.77 -9.67 2.31
N SER A 252 -11.90 -8.42 2.77
CA SER A 252 -11.30 -7.98 4.04
C SER A 252 -11.96 -8.64 5.25
N ILE A 253 -13.29 -8.82 5.23
CA ILE A 253 -14.03 -9.55 6.25
C ILE A 253 -13.54 -11.00 6.29
N GLU A 254 -13.46 -11.66 5.14
CA GLU A 254 -13.02 -13.06 5.04
C GLU A 254 -11.58 -13.25 5.53
N LEU A 255 -10.69 -12.31 5.22
CA LEU A 255 -9.30 -12.33 5.68
C LEU A 255 -9.17 -12.18 7.21
N VAL A 256 -9.94 -11.28 7.83
CA VAL A 256 -9.71 -10.89 9.24
C VAL A 256 -10.56 -11.69 10.23
N THR A 257 -11.78 -12.09 9.86
CA THR A 257 -12.73 -12.79 10.75
C THR A 257 -12.13 -14.05 11.41
N PRO A 258 -11.34 -14.89 10.73
CA PRO A 258 -10.73 -16.08 11.36
C PRO A 258 -9.72 -15.76 12.47
N HIS A 259 -9.27 -14.51 12.59
CA HIS A 259 -8.16 -14.11 13.47
C HIS A 259 -8.58 -13.13 14.56
N ALA A 260 -9.82 -12.62 14.52
CA ALA A 260 -10.34 -11.66 15.49
C ALA A 260 -11.62 -12.20 16.15
N PRO A 261 -11.83 -11.99 17.46
CA PRO A 261 -13.07 -12.43 18.12
C PRO A 261 -14.32 -11.76 17.55
N ARG A 262 -14.19 -10.49 17.16
CA ARG A 262 -15.23 -9.67 16.55
C ARG A 262 -14.59 -8.75 15.51
N VAL A 263 -15.30 -8.49 14.43
CA VAL A 263 -14.89 -7.54 13.38
C VAL A 263 -15.95 -6.45 13.30
N CYS A 264 -15.51 -5.19 13.16
CA CYS A 264 -16.38 -4.03 12.99
C CYS A 264 -15.93 -3.21 11.78
N LEU A 265 -16.83 -3.01 10.81
CA LEU A 265 -16.59 -2.10 9.69
C LEU A 265 -16.80 -0.65 10.13
N ARG A 266 -15.98 0.26 9.61
CA ARG A 266 -16.17 1.71 9.75
C ARG A 266 -15.99 2.39 8.41
N GLY A 267 -16.84 3.36 8.13
CA GLY A 267 -16.76 4.19 6.93
C GLY A 267 -17.65 5.42 7.07
N ASP A 268 -17.42 6.41 6.22
CA ASP A 268 -18.27 7.58 6.17
C ASP A 268 -19.62 7.28 5.46
N THR A 269 -20.35 8.34 5.13
CA THR A 269 -21.67 8.21 4.50
C THR A 269 -21.63 7.59 3.12
N ASP A 270 -20.54 7.76 2.36
CA ASP A 270 -20.46 7.22 1.01
C ASP A 270 -20.47 5.69 1.03
N PHE A 271 -20.02 5.05 2.11
CA PHE A 271 -19.94 3.59 2.27
C PHE A 271 -21.19 2.96 2.90
N SER A 272 -22.26 3.72 3.10
CA SER A 272 -23.57 3.18 3.54
C SER A 272 -24.29 2.41 2.44
N LEU A 273 -23.73 1.28 2.03
CA LEU A 273 -24.25 0.41 0.98
C LEU A 273 -25.37 -0.49 1.51
N THR A 274 -26.59 0.05 1.57
CA THR A 274 -27.75 -0.62 2.19
C THR A 274 -28.07 -1.99 1.63
N GLU A 275 -27.72 -2.27 0.37
CA GLU A 275 -27.93 -3.57 -0.26
C GLU A 275 -27.08 -4.70 0.37
N HIS A 276 -25.96 -4.35 1.02
CA HIS A 276 -25.05 -5.30 1.66
C HIS A 276 -25.21 -5.38 3.19
N PHE A 277 -26.07 -4.54 3.80
CA PHE A 277 -26.20 -4.48 5.26
C PHE A 277 -26.68 -5.78 5.88
N ASP A 278 -27.66 -6.45 5.27
CA ASP A 278 -28.17 -7.73 5.81
C ASP A 278 -27.09 -8.81 5.76
N SER A 279 -26.29 -8.87 4.68
CA SER A 279 -25.19 -9.83 4.55
C SER A 279 -24.02 -9.52 5.49
N TRP A 280 -23.69 -8.25 5.71
CA TRP A 280 -22.63 -7.85 6.64
C TRP A 280 -23.06 -8.04 8.09
N ALA A 281 -24.28 -7.64 8.47
CA ALA A 281 -24.82 -7.82 9.83
C ALA A 281 -24.85 -9.28 10.28
N ALA A 282 -24.94 -10.22 9.33
CA ALA A 282 -24.88 -11.65 9.62
C ALA A 282 -23.47 -12.14 9.99
N LYS A 283 -22.42 -11.40 9.62
CA LYS A 283 -21.01 -11.80 9.80
C LYS A 283 -20.24 -10.89 10.78
N VAL A 284 -20.49 -9.59 10.74
CA VAL A 284 -19.69 -8.55 11.39
C VAL A 284 -20.56 -7.40 11.91
N ASP A 285 -20.02 -6.62 12.83
CA ASP A 285 -20.60 -5.34 13.24
C ASP A 285 -20.23 -4.25 12.21
N PHE A 286 -20.99 -3.15 12.16
CA PHE A 286 -20.61 -1.99 11.34
C PHE A 286 -21.10 -0.66 11.91
N VAL A 287 -20.34 0.39 11.64
CA VAL A 287 -20.66 1.78 11.95
C VAL A 287 -20.39 2.62 10.70
N PHE A 288 -21.45 2.95 9.97
CA PHE A 288 -21.38 3.83 8.81
C PHE A 288 -22.09 5.15 9.08
N GLY A 289 -21.53 6.23 8.52
CA GLY A 289 -22.26 7.50 8.41
C GLY A 289 -23.53 7.30 7.57
N MET A 290 -24.60 8.03 7.85
CA MET A 290 -25.77 8.06 6.98
C MET A 290 -26.21 9.49 6.78
N ASP A 291 -26.59 9.81 5.55
CA ASP A 291 -27.16 11.12 5.24
C ASP A 291 -28.42 11.33 6.07
N ALA A 292 -28.57 12.54 6.58
CA ALA A 292 -29.72 12.94 7.35
C ALA A 292 -30.94 13.12 6.43
N MET A 293 -31.46 12.02 5.90
CA MET A 293 -32.65 11.96 5.07
C MET A 293 -33.89 12.36 5.88
N PRO A 294 -34.91 12.99 5.26
CA PRO A 294 -36.12 13.41 5.96
C PRO A 294 -36.79 12.29 6.80
N GLY A 295 -36.74 11.05 6.32
CA GLY A 295 -37.29 9.88 7.02
C GLY A 295 -36.52 9.44 8.27
N LEU A 296 -35.26 9.86 8.42
CA LEU A 296 -34.42 9.65 9.61
C LEU A 296 -34.49 10.86 10.57
N ARG A 297 -34.83 12.05 10.06
CA ARG A 297 -35.02 13.27 10.87
C ARG A 297 -36.36 13.29 11.61
N ALA A 298 -37.37 12.57 11.10
CA ALA A 298 -38.65 12.47 11.79
C ALA A 298 -38.47 11.68 13.11
N PRO A 299 -38.94 12.18 14.26
CA PRO A 299 -38.88 11.43 15.52
C PRO A 299 -39.84 10.23 15.43
N LYS A 300 -39.36 9.12 14.86
CA LYS A 300 -40.07 7.86 14.95
C LYS A 300 -39.93 7.38 16.38
N ARG A 301 -41.01 7.48 17.16
CA ARG A 301 -41.18 6.69 18.39
C ARG A 301 -40.74 5.27 18.07
N CYS A 302 -39.71 4.77 18.77
CA CYS A 302 -39.24 3.40 18.64
C CYS A 302 -40.45 2.47 18.87
N PRO A 303 -40.94 1.73 17.86
CA PRO A 303 -42.03 0.80 18.11
C PRO A 303 -41.51 -0.28 19.06
N PRO A 304 -42.31 -0.75 20.04
CA PRO A 304 -41.87 -1.75 20.99
C PRO A 304 -41.38 -3.00 20.24
N ARG A 305 -40.19 -3.50 20.62
CA ARG A 305 -39.55 -4.68 20.04
C ARG A 305 -40.56 -5.84 19.93
N ARG A 306 -41.01 -6.14 18.72
CA ARG A 306 -41.55 -7.45 18.35
C ARG A 306 -40.74 -7.97 17.17
N GLY A 307 -39.92 -8.99 17.43
CA GLY A 307 -39.40 -9.95 16.45
C GLY A 307 -38.70 -9.38 15.21
N GLY A 308 -37.42 -9.00 15.35
CA GLY A 308 -36.34 -9.34 14.42
C GLY A 308 -36.53 -9.33 12.89
N ARG A 309 -37.25 -8.38 12.30
CA ARG A 309 -37.14 -8.10 10.85
C ARG A 309 -37.11 -6.61 10.57
N TRP A 310 -36.08 -6.18 9.84
CA TRP A 310 -36.08 -4.87 9.18
C TRP A 310 -37.21 -4.84 8.13
N PRO A 311 -37.99 -3.75 8.04
CA PRO A 311 -39.02 -3.64 7.03
C PRO A 311 -38.37 -3.57 5.64
N ALA A 312 -38.73 -4.50 4.76
CA ALA A 312 -38.29 -4.48 3.37
C ALA A 312 -38.63 -3.14 2.72
N SER A 313 -37.66 -2.53 2.04
CA SER A 313 -37.88 -1.31 1.27
C SER A 313 -38.95 -1.59 0.21
N ARG A 314 -40.06 -0.83 0.25
CA ARG A 314 -41.03 -0.87 -0.85
C ARG A 314 -40.34 -0.26 -2.06
N SER A 315 -40.02 -1.08 -3.05
CA SER A 315 -39.61 -0.56 -4.35
C SER A 315 -40.76 0.28 -4.89
N THR A 316 -40.53 1.59 -5.00
CA THR A 316 -41.40 2.46 -5.78
C THR A 316 -41.22 2.07 -7.23
N ARG A 317 -42.08 1.18 -7.75
CA ARG A 317 -42.23 0.97 -9.19
C ARG A 317 -42.48 2.34 -9.81
N ARG A 318 -41.51 2.84 -10.58
CA ARG A 318 -41.73 3.96 -11.50
C ARG A 318 -42.87 3.56 -12.44
N ARG A 319 -43.87 4.43 -12.56
CA ARG A 319 -44.90 4.31 -13.61
C ARG A 319 -44.21 4.36 -14.98
N PRO A 320 -44.66 3.59 -15.98
CA PRO A 320 -44.10 3.70 -17.32
C PRO A 320 -44.49 5.05 -17.92
N ASP A 321 -43.52 5.73 -18.52
CA ASP A 321 -43.71 7.00 -19.22
C ASP A 321 -44.69 6.83 -20.39
N ARG A 322 -45.59 7.80 -20.56
CA ARG A 322 -46.49 7.91 -21.71
C ARG A 322 -45.65 8.09 -22.98
N PRO A 323 -45.98 7.43 -24.11
CA PRO A 323 -45.28 7.69 -25.36
C PRO A 323 -45.61 9.09 -25.88
N ALA A 324 -44.60 9.76 -26.43
CA ALA A 324 -44.71 11.07 -27.06
C ALA A 324 -45.63 11.03 -28.31
N PRO A 325 -46.32 12.13 -28.65
CA PRO A 325 -47.21 12.15 -29.82
C PRO A 325 -46.41 12.06 -31.12
N ALA A 326 -46.95 11.29 -32.09
CA ALA A 326 -46.37 11.10 -33.40
C ALA A 326 -46.33 12.41 -34.21
N ALA A 327 -45.20 12.65 -34.89
CA ALA A 327 -45.06 13.75 -35.84
C ALA A 327 -45.93 13.50 -37.10
N PRO A 328 -46.50 14.56 -37.71
CA PRO A 328 -47.35 14.41 -38.88
C PRO A 328 -46.53 14.05 -40.12
N THR A 329 -46.99 13.04 -40.85
CA THR A 329 -46.50 12.65 -42.17
C THR A 329 -46.90 13.69 -43.21
N THR A 330 -45.93 14.37 -43.83
CA THR A 330 -46.13 15.04 -45.12
C THR A 330 -45.56 14.17 -46.22
N ASN A 331 -46.49 13.60 -46.98
CA ASN A 331 -46.27 12.87 -48.21
C ASN A 331 -46.41 13.88 -49.37
N SER A 332 -45.38 14.06 -50.19
CA SER A 332 -45.52 14.65 -51.53
C SER A 332 -44.42 14.09 -52.41
N GLY A 333 -44.82 13.15 -53.26
CA GLY A 333 -43.98 12.67 -54.35
C GLY A 333 -43.90 13.67 -55.48
N SER A 334 -42.76 13.68 -56.16
CA SER A 334 -42.55 13.68 -57.61
C SER A 334 -41.05 13.51 -57.85
#